data_AF-A0A7S0L7J7-F1
#
_entry.id   AF-A0A7S0L7J7-F1
#
_cell.length_a   1.000
_cell.length_b   1.000
_cell.length_c   1.000
_cell.angle_alpha   90.00
_cell.angle_beta   90.00
_cell.angle_gamma   90.00
#
_symmetry.space_group_name_H-M   'P 1'
#
loop_
_entity.id
_entity.type
_entity.pdbx_description
1 polymer ?
#
loop_
_entity_poly.entity_id
_entity_poly.type
_entity_poly.pdbx_seq_one_letter_code
_entity_poly.pdbx_strand_id
1 'polypeptide(L)'
;GGGRYGGDCGRGGAIASGGRSGGPLSVRERVRTERQLAREEVPSMPYVVRALARKEMLPAIFFIFSRAGCDAAAEAAAGMRMGLTSSEEARQVTRRVREWRNANAQLPVDDERLARLSLGIASHHAGMLPLEKALVEALFQAKLLKAVFATETLAAGINMPARTTVITVLSKRGDVGIAPLSASQLL
;
A
#
# COMPACT_ATOMS: atom_id res chain seq x y z
N GLY A 1 -59.70 -6.80 8.95
CA GLY A 1 -60.26 -7.13 7.62
C GLY A 1 -60.48 -5.84 6.87
N GLY A 2 -60.03 -5.76 5.62
CA GLY A 2 -59.88 -4.50 4.87
C GLY A 2 -61.08 -4.03 4.03
N GLY A 3 -60.78 -3.09 3.12
CA GLY A 3 -61.66 -2.55 2.04
C GLY A 3 -61.84 -1.03 2.16
N ARG A 4 -61.05 -0.15 1.51
CA ARG A 4 -61.00 0.33 0.09
C ARG A 4 -62.20 1.22 -0.38
N TYR A 5 -61.88 2.45 -0.83
CA TYR A 5 -62.18 3.10 -2.15
C TYR A 5 -62.66 4.58 -2.14
N GLY A 6 -62.11 5.36 -3.09
CA GLY A 6 -62.56 6.69 -3.61
C GLY A 6 -61.57 7.83 -3.32
N GLY A 7 -60.78 8.43 -4.24
CA GLY A 7 -61.13 9.15 -5.49
C GLY A 7 -61.34 10.64 -5.14
N ASP A 8 -60.80 11.71 -5.74
CA ASP A 8 -60.27 12.04 -7.08
C ASP A 8 -59.67 13.50 -7.01
N CYS A 9 -58.89 13.88 -8.05
CA CYS A 9 -58.58 15.22 -8.63
C CYS A 9 -58.02 16.38 -7.75
N GLY A 10 -57.03 17.19 -8.13
CA GLY A 10 -56.27 17.47 -9.36
C GLY A 10 -55.50 18.81 -9.20
N ARG A 11 -54.76 19.22 -10.26
CA ARG A 11 -53.84 20.40 -10.43
C ARG A 11 -52.37 20.08 -10.08
N GLY A 12 -51.37 20.28 -10.94
CA GLY A 12 -51.28 21.01 -12.21
C GLY A 12 -49.93 21.74 -12.25
N GLY A 13 -49.12 21.51 -13.30
CA GLY A 13 -47.89 22.25 -13.63
C GLY A 13 -46.67 21.95 -12.72
N ALA A 14 -45.42 21.96 -13.17
CA ALA A 14 -44.83 22.38 -14.42
C ALA A 14 -43.48 21.68 -14.63
N ILE A 15 -43.15 21.47 -15.89
CA ILE A 15 -41.81 21.25 -16.41
C ILE A 15 -40.85 22.36 -15.95
N ALA A 16 -39.71 22.00 -15.36
CA ALA A 16 -38.57 22.90 -15.22
C ALA A 16 -37.27 22.11 -15.45
N SER A 17 -36.91 22.03 -16.73
CA SER A 17 -35.54 21.81 -17.20
C SER A 17 -34.65 22.93 -16.66
N GLY A 18 -34.04 22.72 -15.49
CA GLY A 18 -33.06 23.62 -14.90
C GLY A 18 -31.65 23.23 -15.37
N GLY A 19 -31.13 23.96 -16.35
CA GLY A 19 -29.75 23.86 -16.79
C GLY A 19 -28.79 24.08 -15.61
N ARG A 20 -27.86 23.15 -15.42
CA ARG A 20 -26.72 23.34 -14.53
C ARG A 20 -25.75 24.34 -15.17
N SER A 21 -25.99 25.64 -14.95
CA SER A 21 -24.97 26.65 -15.12
C SER A 21 -23.91 26.44 -14.03
N GLY A 22 -22.80 25.82 -14.39
CA GLY A 22 -21.64 25.65 -13.52
C GLY A 22 -21.04 27.02 -13.19
N GLY A 23 -21.40 27.56 -12.03
CA GLY A 23 -20.71 28.71 -11.46
C GLY A 23 -19.23 28.39 -11.17
N PRO A 24 -18.35 29.40 -11.14
CA PRO A 24 -16.93 29.18 -10.87
C PRO A 24 -16.77 28.48 -9.51
N LEU A 25 -16.12 27.32 -9.51
CA LEU A 25 -15.81 26.54 -8.30
C LEU A 25 -15.20 27.46 -7.24
N SER A 26 -15.65 27.31 -6.00
CA SER A 26 -15.06 28.03 -4.87
C SER A 26 -13.58 27.67 -4.74
N VAL A 27 -12.76 28.59 -4.20
CA VAL A 27 -11.31 28.34 -4.01
C VAL A 27 -11.05 27.03 -3.24
N ARG A 28 -11.93 26.69 -2.29
CA ARG A 28 -11.85 25.43 -1.53
C ARG A 28 -12.19 24.19 -2.36
N GLU A 29 -13.15 24.30 -3.29
CA GLU A 29 -13.48 23.22 -4.22
C GLU A 29 -12.38 23.02 -5.25
N ARG A 30 -11.82 24.10 -5.83
CA ARG A 30 -10.68 24.01 -6.76
C ARG A 30 -9.48 23.31 -6.13
N VAL A 31 -9.11 23.69 -4.90
CA VAL A 31 -8.01 23.05 -4.16
C VAL A 31 -8.30 21.57 -3.86
N ARG A 32 -9.58 21.20 -3.62
CA ARG A 32 -9.96 19.79 -3.46
C ARG A 32 -9.86 19.03 -4.77
N THR A 33 -10.37 19.59 -5.86
CA THR A 33 -10.33 18.98 -7.20
C THR A 33 -8.90 18.80 -7.67
N GLU A 34 -8.03 19.81 -7.51
CA GLU A 34 -6.60 19.73 -7.86
C GLU A 34 -5.86 18.69 -7.03
N ARG A 35 -6.13 18.59 -5.72
CA ARG A 35 -5.56 17.51 -4.89
C ARG A 35 -6.09 16.12 -5.27
N GLN A 36 -7.31 16.04 -5.77
CA GLN A 36 -7.93 14.81 -6.19
C GLN A 36 -7.38 14.35 -7.55
N LEU A 37 -7.16 15.29 -8.48
CA LEU A 37 -6.48 15.08 -9.76
C LEU A 37 -5.00 14.70 -9.55
N ALA A 38 -4.27 15.38 -8.65
CA ALA A 38 -2.88 15.03 -8.32
C ALA A 38 -2.76 13.65 -7.64
N ARG A 39 -3.79 13.19 -6.93
CA ARG A 39 -3.87 11.83 -6.40
C ARG A 39 -4.17 10.79 -7.49
N GLU A 40 -4.83 11.18 -8.57
CA GLU A 40 -5.10 10.35 -9.74
C GLU A 40 -3.86 10.13 -10.61
N GLU A 41 -2.91 11.08 -10.63
CA GLU A 41 -1.67 10.98 -11.42
C GLU A 41 -0.59 10.08 -10.80
N VAL A 42 -0.60 9.87 -9.48
CA VAL A 42 0.40 9.01 -8.83
C VAL A 42 -0.08 7.56 -8.86
N PRO A 43 0.66 6.63 -9.52
CA PRO A 43 0.27 5.23 -9.55
C PRO A 43 0.25 4.65 -8.14
N SER A 44 -0.80 3.89 -7.82
CA SER A 44 -0.91 3.21 -6.53
C SER A 44 0.25 2.21 -6.33
N MET A 45 0.68 2.01 -5.07
CA MET A 45 1.77 1.04 -4.79
C MET A 45 1.51 -0.35 -5.38
N PRO A 46 0.29 -0.91 -5.29
CA PRO A 46 0.00 -2.20 -5.91
C PRO A 46 0.14 -2.17 -7.44
N TYR A 47 -0.21 -1.05 -8.09
CA TYR A 47 0.01 -0.87 -9.53
C TYR A 47 1.51 -0.91 -9.87
N VAL A 48 2.35 -0.22 -9.10
CA VAL A 48 3.80 -0.20 -9.33
C VAL A 48 4.40 -1.60 -9.13
N VAL A 49 4.02 -2.31 -8.07
CA VAL A 49 4.46 -3.70 -7.84
C VAL A 49 4.08 -4.58 -9.03
N ARG A 50 2.85 -4.48 -9.52
CA ARG A 50 2.39 -5.25 -10.70
C ARG A 50 3.16 -4.89 -11.97
N ALA A 51 3.46 -3.60 -12.17
CA ALA A 51 4.24 -3.14 -13.31
C ALA A 51 5.68 -3.70 -13.28
N LEU A 52 6.31 -3.72 -12.10
CA LEU A 52 7.63 -4.31 -11.92
C LEU A 52 7.61 -5.84 -12.08
N ALA A 53 6.57 -6.51 -11.60
CA ALA A 53 6.38 -7.95 -11.80
C ALA A 53 6.35 -8.31 -13.29
N ARG A 54 5.57 -7.58 -14.09
CA ARG A 54 5.45 -7.79 -15.55
C ARG A 54 6.75 -7.53 -16.31
N LYS A 55 7.63 -6.68 -15.78
CA LYS A 55 8.94 -6.37 -16.35
C LYS A 55 10.06 -7.27 -15.80
N GLU A 56 9.73 -8.29 -15.01
CA GLU A 56 10.70 -9.20 -14.36
C GLU A 56 11.73 -8.46 -13.47
N MET A 57 11.31 -7.33 -12.90
CA MET A 57 12.15 -6.44 -12.10
C MET A 57 12.11 -6.74 -10.60
N LEU A 58 11.49 -7.86 -10.20
CA LEU A 58 11.43 -8.32 -8.81
C LEU A 58 12.63 -9.26 -8.48
N PRO A 59 13.12 -9.29 -7.23
CA PRO A 59 12.57 -8.63 -6.05
C PRO A 59 12.87 -7.12 -5.99
N ALA A 60 11.92 -6.35 -5.45
CA ALA A 60 12.02 -4.91 -5.31
C ALA A 60 11.86 -4.44 -3.86
N ILE A 61 12.61 -3.41 -3.48
CA ILE A 61 12.46 -2.71 -2.20
C ILE A 61 11.82 -1.34 -2.47
N PHE A 62 10.77 -1.03 -1.71
CA PHE A 62 10.04 0.23 -1.74
C PHE A 62 10.38 1.02 -0.49
N PHE A 63 11.12 2.11 -0.66
CA PHE A 63 11.43 3.03 0.44
C PHE A 63 10.27 3.97 0.68
N ILE A 64 9.70 3.89 1.88
CA ILE A 64 8.60 4.73 2.38
C ILE A 64 9.08 5.39 3.68
N PHE A 65 8.88 6.70 3.83
CA PHE A 65 9.36 7.46 4.99
C PHE A 65 8.43 7.38 6.23
N SER A 66 7.54 6.40 6.29
CA SER A 66 6.54 6.24 7.34
C SER A 66 6.34 4.77 7.69
N ARG A 67 6.42 4.44 8.99
CA ARG A 67 6.25 3.07 9.50
C ARG A 67 4.85 2.55 9.17
N ALA A 68 3.83 3.34 9.50
CA ALA A 68 2.45 3.04 9.14
C ALA A 68 2.24 3.00 7.62
N GLY A 69 3.00 3.80 6.86
CA GLY A 69 2.99 3.76 5.40
C GLY A 69 3.50 2.44 4.82
N CYS A 70 4.54 1.84 5.43
CA CYS A 70 5.04 0.53 5.02
C CYS A 70 3.99 -0.56 5.21
N ASP A 71 3.35 -0.61 6.39
CA ASP A 71 2.32 -1.60 6.68
C ASP A 71 1.11 -1.44 5.76
N ALA A 72 0.64 -0.21 5.56
CA ALA A 72 -0.48 0.10 4.66
C ALA A 72 -0.16 -0.26 3.20
N ALA A 73 1.07 0.00 2.74
CA ALA A 73 1.49 -0.37 1.38
C ALA A 73 1.59 -1.89 1.20
N ALA A 74 2.10 -2.61 2.22
CA ALA A 74 2.16 -4.07 2.23
C ALA A 74 0.75 -4.69 2.21
N GLU A 75 -0.18 -4.14 2.99
CA GLU A 75 -1.59 -4.55 3.02
C GLU A 75 -2.27 -4.32 1.66
N ALA A 76 -2.14 -3.12 1.10
CA ALA A 76 -2.70 -2.79 -0.20
C ALA A 76 -2.16 -3.70 -1.32
N ALA A 77 -0.85 -4.00 -1.29
CA ALA A 77 -0.23 -4.89 -2.26
C ALA A 77 -0.73 -6.34 -2.10
N ALA A 78 -0.90 -6.82 -0.87
CA ALA A 78 -1.43 -8.15 -0.58
C ALA A 78 -2.88 -8.32 -1.05
N GLY A 79 -3.72 -7.28 -0.86
CA GLY A 79 -5.13 -7.28 -1.24
C GLY A 79 -5.37 -7.48 -2.75
N MET A 80 -4.43 -7.11 -3.61
CA MET A 80 -4.59 -7.30 -5.06
C MET A 80 -4.35 -8.73 -5.56
N ARG A 81 -3.91 -9.66 -4.69
CA ARG A 81 -3.64 -11.08 -5.04
C ARG A 81 -2.91 -11.26 -6.37
N MET A 82 -1.81 -10.54 -6.55
CA MET A 82 -1.10 -10.44 -7.83
C MET A 82 -0.41 -11.73 -8.30
N GLY A 83 -0.45 -12.82 -7.53
CA GLY A 83 0.23 -14.07 -7.88
C GLY A 83 1.76 -13.91 -7.99
N LEU A 84 2.36 -13.10 -7.11
CA LEU A 84 3.81 -12.81 -7.16
C LEU A 84 4.67 -14.03 -6.83
N THR A 85 4.13 -14.95 -6.05
CA THR A 85 4.77 -16.19 -5.63
C THR A 85 4.08 -17.39 -6.27
N SER A 86 4.89 -18.34 -6.72
CA SER A 86 4.41 -19.67 -7.09
C SER A 86 3.85 -20.41 -5.86
N SER A 87 3.00 -21.40 -6.09
CA SER A 87 2.49 -22.25 -5.00
C SER A 87 3.61 -22.95 -4.22
N GLU A 88 4.73 -23.26 -4.87
CA GLU A 88 5.89 -23.86 -4.21
C GLU A 88 6.62 -22.85 -3.31
N GLU A 89 6.92 -21.64 -3.81
CA GLU A 89 7.51 -20.57 -3.00
C GLU A 89 6.62 -20.22 -1.80
N ALA A 90 5.30 -20.11 -2.02
CA ALA A 90 4.34 -19.84 -0.95
C ALA A 90 4.39 -20.94 0.14
N ARG A 91 4.41 -22.23 -0.25
CA ARG A 91 4.55 -23.34 0.69
C ARG A 91 5.86 -23.28 1.47
N GLN A 92 6.97 -22.95 0.81
CA GLN A 92 8.27 -22.79 1.48
C GLN A 92 8.24 -21.67 2.51
N VAL A 93 7.65 -20.52 2.17
CA VAL A 93 7.49 -19.41 3.12
C VAL A 93 6.60 -19.82 4.28
N THR A 94 5.42 -20.38 4.02
CA THR A 94 4.49 -20.83 5.08
C THR A 94 5.16 -21.81 6.04
N ARG A 95 5.97 -22.75 5.52
CA ARG A 95 6.73 -23.68 6.36
C ARG A 95 7.72 -22.96 7.27
N ARG A 96 8.57 -22.07 6.72
CA ARG A 96 9.56 -21.32 7.50
C ARG A 96 8.92 -20.37 8.51
N VAL A 97 7.82 -19.72 8.14
CA VAL A 97 7.05 -18.84 9.04
C VAL A 97 6.45 -19.65 10.19
N ARG A 98 5.91 -20.85 9.91
CA ARG A 98 5.38 -21.74 10.96
C ARG A 98 6.47 -22.22 11.91
N GLU A 99 7.61 -22.65 11.39
CA GLU A 99 8.77 -23.06 12.20
C GLU A 99 9.25 -21.90 13.08
N TRP A 100 9.38 -20.71 12.51
CA TRP A 100 9.75 -19.50 13.25
C TRP A 100 8.70 -19.14 14.31
N ARG A 101 7.41 -19.20 13.99
CA ARG A 101 6.32 -18.90 14.95
C ARG A 101 6.29 -19.91 16.10
N ASN A 102 6.54 -21.19 15.83
CA ASN A 102 6.62 -22.22 16.86
C ASN A 102 7.81 -21.97 17.81
N ALA A 103 8.97 -21.59 17.27
CA ALA A 103 10.17 -21.27 18.06
C ALA A 103 10.03 -19.96 18.85
N ASN A 104 9.11 -19.08 18.46
CA ASN A 104 8.93 -17.74 19.02
C ASN A 104 7.47 -17.49 19.47
N ALA A 105 6.79 -18.53 19.97
CA ALA A 105 5.35 -18.49 20.27
C ALA A 105 4.95 -17.38 21.26
N GLN A 106 5.87 -17.00 22.14
CA GLN A 106 5.74 -15.98 23.17
C GLN A 106 5.80 -14.53 22.65
N LEU A 107 6.26 -14.31 21.43
CA LEU A 107 6.40 -12.96 20.89
C LEU A 107 5.04 -12.38 20.46
N PRO A 108 4.77 -11.10 20.73
CA PRO A 108 3.57 -10.41 20.27
C PRO A 108 3.72 -10.03 18.78
N VAL A 109 3.53 -11.01 17.90
CA VAL A 109 3.63 -10.84 16.45
C VAL A 109 2.24 -10.76 15.84
N ASP A 110 2.10 -9.89 14.84
CA ASP A 110 0.91 -9.76 14.02
C ASP A 110 0.85 -10.90 12.98
N ASP A 111 -0.10 -11.83 13.16
CA ASP A 111 -0.27 -12.97 12.26
C ASP A 111 -0.73 -12.57 10.85
N GLU A 112 -1.42 -11.42 10.70
CA GLU A 112 -1.81 -10.90 9.38
C GLU A 112 -0.58 -10.40 8.62
N ARG A 113 0.36 -9.76 9.32
CA ARG A 113 1.67 -9.41 8.76
C ARG A 113 2.46 -10.64 8.34
N LEU A 114 2.50 -11.70 9.16
CA LEU A 114 3.16 -12.95 8.81
C LEU A 114 2.49 -13.65 7.61
N ALA A 115 1.16 -13.62 7.52
CA ALA A 115 0.43 -14.24 6.41
C ALA A 115 0.82 -13.63 5.05
N ARG A 116 1.07 -12.32 5.00
CA ARG A 116 1.50 -11.60 3.78
C ARG A 116 2.85 -12.08 3.24
N LEU A 117 3.73 -12.63 4.07
CA LEU A 117 5.01 -13.18 3.65
C LEU A 117 4.83 -14.28 2.61
N SER A 118 3.79 -15.12 2.75
CA SER A 118 3.48 -16.20 1.78
C SER A 118 3.08 -15.69 0.39
N LEU A 119 2.60 -14.44 0.31
CA LEU A 119 2.32 -13.73 -0.93
C LEU A 119 3.57 -13.07 -1.53
N GLY A 120 4.73 -13.23 -0.88
CA GLY A 120 5.99 -12.59 -1.27
C GLY A 120 6.02 -11.10 -0.94
N ILE A 121 5.23 -10.65 0.03
CA ILE A 121 5.10 -9.24 0.40
C ILE A 121 5.45 -9.07 1.89
N ALA A 122 6.28 -8.08 2.21
CA ALA A 122 6.63 -7.77 3.60
C ALA A 122 6.73 -6.26 3.86
N SER A 123 6.48 -5.84 5.09
CA SER A 123 6.96 -4.57 5.62
C SER A 123 8.30 -4.78 6.34
N HIS A 124 9.12 -3.73 6.41
CA HIS A 124 10.41 -3.74 7.10
C HIS A 124 10.73 -2.37 7.71
N HIS A 125 10.48 -2.19 9.01
CA HIS A 125 10.72 -0.90 9.66
C HIS A 125 11.18 -1.04 11.11
N ALA A 126 11.74 0.04 11.66
CA ALA A 126 12.25 0.08 13.04
C ALA A 126 11.20 -0.28 14.11
N GLY A 127 9.90 -0.13 13.81
CA GLY A 127 8.81 -0.55 14.71
C GLY A 127 8.58 -2.07 14.79
N MET A 128 9.23 -2.88 13.95
CA MET A 128 9.10 -4.35 13.98
C MET A 128 10.06 -4.97 14.99
N LEU A 129 9.68 -6.13 15.53
CA LEU A 129 10.53 -6.90 16.42
C LEU A 129 11.84 -7.30 15.70
N PRO A 130 13.01 -7.23 16.36
CA PRO A 130 14.29 -7.62 15.75
C PRO A 130 14.28 -9.02 15.13
N LEU A 131 13.65 -9.99 15.81
CA LEU A 131 13.53 -11.36 15.31
C LEU A 131 12.60 -11.47 14.09
N GLU A 132 11.58 -10.62 14.00
CA GLU A 132 10.69 -10.57 12.85
C GLU A 132 11.42 -9.96 11.63
N LYS A 133 12.22 -8.92 11.84
CA LYS A 133 13.08 -8.35 10.79
C LYS A 133 14.07 -9.38 10.26
N ALA A 134 14.72 -10.13 11.15
CA ALA A 134 15.64 -11.21 10.77
C ALA A 134 14.96 -12.29 9.91
N LEU A 135 13.69 -12.62 10.21
CA LEU A 135 12.90 -13.53 9.37
C LEU A 135 12.68 -12.93 7.97
N VAL A 136 12.26 -11.66 7.88
CA VAL A 136 12.05 -10.97 6.61
C VAL A 136 13.34 -10.94 5.78
N GLU A 137 14.48 -10.59 6.40
CA GLU A 137 15.79 -10.59 5.75
C GLU A 137 16.17 -11.97 5.21
N ALA A 138 15.99 -13.03 6.02
CA ALA A 138 16.28 -14.41 5.60
C ALA A 138 15.38 -14.88 4.44
N LEU A 139 14.09 -14.52 4.44
CA LEU A 139 13.18 -14.83 3.35
C LEU A 139 13.49 -14.03 2.08
N PHE A 140 13.95 -12.79 2.23
CA PHE A 140 14.37 -11.95 1.11
C PHE A 140 15.65 -12.49 0.46
N GLN A 141 16.65 -12.85 1.24
CA GLN A 141 17.90 -13.48 0.76
C GLN A 141 17.63 -14.80 0.03
N ALA A 142 16.64 -15.56 0.50
CA ALA A 142 16.17 -16.78 -0.16
C ALA A 142 15.35 -16.52 -1.45
N LYS A 143 15.18 -15.25 -1.86
CA LYS A 143 14.40 -14.81 -3.04
C LYS A 143 12.92 -15.20 -2.99
N LEU A 144 12.40 -15.48 -1.79
CA LEU A 144 11.00 -15.84 -1.55
C LEU A 144 10.11 -14.61 -1.42
N LEU A 145 10.66 -13.47 -0.98
CA LEU A 145 9.98 -12.19 -0.99
C LEU A 145 10.25 -11.45 -2.30
N LYS A 146 9.19 -10.86 -2.87
CA LYS A 146 9.21 -10.16 -4.16
C LYS A 146 9.06 -8.65 -3.99
N ALA A 147 8.33 -8.20 -2.97
CA ALA A 147 8.16 -6.78 -2.66
C ALA A 147 8.34 -6.55 -1.15
N VAL A 148 9.27 -5.68 -0.78
CA VAL A 148 9.47 -5.28 0.62
C VAL A 148 9.29 -3.78 0.76
N PHE A 149 8.45 -3.36 1.69
CA PHE A 149 8.18 -1.96 2.00
C PHE A 149 8.96 -1.54 3.23
N ALA A 150 10.03 -0.76 3.04
CA ALA A 150 10.98 -0.45 4.09
C ALA A 150 10.99 1.03 4.49
N THR A 151 11.09 1.31 5.79
CA THR A 151 11.50 2.63 6.28
C THR A 151 12.98 2.58 6.65
N GLU A 152 13.75 3.59 6.22
CA GLU A 152 15.17 3.79 6.54
C GLU A 152 16.16 2.94 5.72
N THR A 153 17.35 3.51 5.51
CA THR A 153 18.24 3.42 4.33
C THR A 153 18.98 2.10 4.11
N LEU A 154 19.26 1.79 2.83
CA LEU A 154 20.21 0.77 2.33
C LEU A 154 21.59 0.80 3.04
N ALA A 155 21.97 1.93 3.65
CA ALA A 155 23.24 2.14 4.34
C ALA A 155 23.36 1.46 5.73
N ALA A 156 22.27 0.98 6.34
CA ALA A 156 22.30 0.44 7.71
C ALA A 156 22.81 -1.01 7.84
N GLY A 157 23.43 -1.58 6.81
CA GLY A 157 24.07 -2.91 6.89
C GLY A 157 23.13 -4.11 6.72
N ILE A 158 21.94 -3.90 6.15
CA ILE A 158 21.00 -4.99 5.87
C ILE A 158 21.35 -5.64 4.52
N ASN A 159 21.72 -6.92 4.54
CA ASN A 159 22.06 -7.69 3.33
C ASN A 159 20.80 -8.15 2.58
N MET A 160 20.13 -7.23 1.88
CA MET A 160 18.97 -7.50 1.02
C MET A 160 19.27 -7.13 -0.45
N PRO A 161 19.84 -8.06 -1.25
CA PRO A 161 20.19 -7.80 -2.65
C PRO A 161 18.93 -7.72 -3.53
N ALA A 162 18.38 -6.51 -3.67
CA ALA A 162 17.23 -6.25 -4.53
C ALA A 162 17.65 -6.03 -5.98
N ARG A 163 16.80 -6.46 -6.93
CA ARG A 163 17.00 -6.18 -8.36
C ARG A 163 16.56 -4.76 -8.71
N THR A 164 15.58 -4.24 -7.98
CA THR A 164 15.03 -2.89 -8.17
C THR A 164 14.84 -2.21 -6.82
N THR A 165 15.13 -0.92 -6.79
CA THR A 165 14.82 -0.06 -5.67
C THR A 165 13.87 1.03 -6.14
N VAL A 166 12.74 1.17 -5.45
CA VAL A 166 11.75 2.22 -5.68
C VAL A 166 11.78 3.15 -4.49
N ILE A 167 11.96 4.44 -4.76
CA ILE A 167 11.97 5.46 -3.71
C ILE A 167 10.68 6.26 -3.83
N THR A 168 9.78 6.08 -2.86
CA THR A 168 8.52 6.83 -2.84
C THR A 168 8.77 8.19 -2.21
N VAL A 169 9.05 9.19 -3.04
CA VAL A 169 9.01 10.59 -2.61
C VAL A 169 7.55 11.03 -2.50
N LEU A 170 6.96 10.82 -1.33
CA LEU A 170 5.71 11.48 -0.95
C LEU A 170 6.07 12.56 0.06
N SER A 171 6.27 13.77 -0.46
CA SER A 171 6.31 15.06 0.23
C SER A 171 6.10 14.98 1.76
N LYS A 172 7.17 15.20 2.53
CA LYS A 172 7.05 15.47 3.96
C LYS A 172 6.32 16.82 4.11
N ARG A 173 5.15 16.84 4.74
CA ARG A 173 4.58 18.10 5.23
C ARG A 173 5.47 18.53 6.41
N GLY A 174 6.42 19.42 6.15
CA GLY A 174 7.01 20.24 7.21
C GLY A 174 6.08 21.39 7.57
N ASP A 175 6.33 22.02 8.72
CA ASP A 175 5.60 23.22 9.16
C ASP A 175 5.82 24.44 8.25
N VAL A 176 6.70 24.30 7.24
CA VAL A 176 7.04 25.33 6.23
C VAL A 176 6.83 24.84 4.78
N GLY A 177 6.15 23.70 4.56
CA GLY A 177 5.80 23.19 3.22
C GLY A 177 6.56 21.94 2.76
N ILE A 178 6.44 21.63 1.46
CA ILE A 178 7.04 20.45 0.81
C ILE A 178 8.47 20.80 0.38
N ALA A 179 9.47 20.20 1.02
CA ALA A 179 10.86 20.28 0.59
C ALA A 179 11.28 18.96 -0.09
N PRO A 180 11.93 18.99 -1.27
CA PRO A 180 12.55 17.81 -1.85
C PRO A 180 13.70 17.33 -0.96
N LEU A 181 13.87 16.01 -0.85
CA LEU A 181 14.99 15.40 -0.12
C LEU A 181 16.28 15.69 -0.89
N SER A 182 17.33 16.12 -0.18
CA SER A 182 18.65 16.31 -0.79
C SER A 182 19.33 14.96 -1.01
N ALA A 183 20.20 14.88 -2.02
CA ALA A 183 20.93 13.67 -2.40
C ALA A 183 21.70 13.02 -1.23
N SER A 184 22.05 13.80 -0.20
CA SER A 184 22.72 13.35 1.02
C SER A 184 21.85 12.48 1.95
N GLN A 185 20.54 12.38 1.68
CA GLN A 185 19.60 11.50 2.41
C GLN A 185 19.25 10.23 1.62
N LEU A 186 19.83 10.07 0.43
CA LEU A 186 19.64 8.94 -0.49
C LEU A 186 20.86 8.01 -0.58
N LEU A 187 22.01 8.42 -0.01
CA LEU A 187 23.25 7.65 0.10
C LEU A 187 23.45 7.22 1.55
#